data_AF-A0A8J2PB69-F1
#
_entry.id   AF-A0A8J2PB69-F1
#
_cell.length_a   1.000
_cell.length_b   1.000
_cell.length_c   1.000
_cell.angle_alpha   90.00
_cell.angle_beta   90.00
_cell.angle_gamma   90.00
#
_symmetry.space_group_name_H-M   'P 1'
#
loop_
_entity.id
_entity.type
_entity.pdbx_description
1 polymer ?
#
loop_
_entity_poly.entity_id
_entity_poly.type
_entity_poly.pdbx_seq_one_letter_code
_entity_poly.pdbx_strand_id
1 'polypeptide(L)'
;SDVNGGGHELCEDWLQDRQSQEPNEHGSSLNRQEKILLINAYVIKHGLTKSATEDLLTLLQLLSPEDRDIPSSHFLLKKEISVNMNNCKTQFICPKCQSLIGEEKQENYLECESCRTELSNESMLRSGSYFITFDIRYMINSLLQSEEVSACLYRNLLKRNANHQVFQQDICDGESYKTLGLQEFDFSEWQLLSAYMGLQIHSIRI
;
A
#
# COMPACT_ATOMS: atom_id res chain seq x y z
N SER A 1 -19.59 -23.82 -40.46
CA SER A 1 -19.96 -23.92 -39.03
C SER A 1 -18.95 -23.12 -38.26
N ASP A 2 -19.28 -21.85 -38.09
CA ASP A 2 -18.38 -20.80 -37.66
C ASP A 2 -18.13 -20.88 -36.15
N VAL A 3 -16.86 -20.93 -35.76
CA VAL A 3 -16.42 -20.76 -34.37
C VAL A 3 -16.00 -19.29 -34.25
N ASN A 4 -16.97 -18.45 -33.88
CA ASN A 4 -16.76 -17.01 -33.76
C ASN A 4 -16.02 -16.69 -32.45
N GLY A 5 -15.06 -15.77 -32.53
CA GLY A 5 -14.17 -15.36 -31.45
C GLY A 5 -14.89 -14.58 -30.35
N GLY A 6 -14.43 -14.80 -29.10
CA GLY A 6 -14.94 -14.12 -27.91
C GLY A 6 -13.84 -14.00 -26.84
N GLY A 7 -12.66 -13.54 -27.22
CA GLY A 7 -11.47 -13.53 -26.36
C GLY A 7 -10.96 -12.16 -25.93
N HIS A 8 -11.59 -11.06 -26.37
CA HIS A 8 -11.01 -9.71 -26.29
C HIS A 8 -11.63 -8.76 -25.25
N GLU A 9 -12.61 -9.18 -24.46
CA GLU A 9 -13.41 -8.22 -23.67
C GLU A 9 -13.01 -8.06 -22.19
N LEU A 10 -12.35 -9.04 -21.55
CA LEU A 10 -12.23 -9.02 -20.07
C LEU A 10 -11.03 -8.26 -19.49
N CYS A 11 -10.12 -7.73 -20.32
CA CYS A 11 -8.94 -6.98 -19.83
C CYS A 11 -9.07 -5.47 -20.04
N GLU A 12 -9.99 -5.05 -20.91
CA GLU A 12 -10.40 -3.65 -21.03
C GLU A 12 -11.42 -3.25 -19.96
N ASP A 13 -12.09 -4.21 -19.30
CA ASP A 13 -13.07 -4.00 -18.23
C ASP A 13 -12.57 -3.11 -17.08
N TRP A 14 -11.29 -3.19 -16.66
CA TRP A 14 -10.79 -2.32 -15.58
C TRP A 14 -10.62 -0.84 -16.00
N LEU A 15 -10.42 -0.59 -17.30
CA LEU A 15 -10.39 0.76 -17.88
C LEU A 15 -11.79 1.23 -18.28
N GLN A 16 -12.66 0.31 -18.68
CA GLN A 16 -14.06 0.58 -19.01
C GLN A 16 -14.93 0.79 -17.78
N ASP A 17 -14.70 0.16 -16.63
CA ASP A 17 -15.43 0.46 -15.38
C ASP A 17 -15.21 1.90 -14.91
N ARG A 18 -14.06 2.51 -15.24
CA ARG A 18 -13.82 3.96 -15.05
C ARG A 18 -14.53 4.84 -16.10
N GLN A 19 -14.86 4.30 -17.27
CA GLN A 19 -15.52 5.02 -18.37
C GLN A 19 -17.05 4.77 -18.44
N SER A 20 -17.56 3.72 -17.80
CA SER A 20 -18.96 3.30 -17.77
C SER A 20 -19.79 3.95 -16.67
N GLN A 21 -19.23 4.89 -15.91
CA GLN A 21 -20.05 5.76 -15.06
C GLN A 21 -20.83 6.71 -15.98
N GLU A 22 -22.08 6.33 -16.27
CA GLU A 22 -23.00 7.23 -16.95
C GLU A 22 -23.07 8.56 -16.20
N PRO A 23 -22.91 9.70 -16.90
CA PRO A 23 -23.01 11.00 -16.27
C PRO A 23 -24.46 11.19 -15.83
N ASN A 24 -24.72 11.11 -14.52
CA ASN A 24 -25.93 11.69 -13.97
C ASN A 24 -26.05 13.14 -14.45
N GLU A 25 -27.28 13.60 -14.67
CA GLU A 25 -27.66 14.83 -15.39
C GLU A 25 -27.07 16.15 -14.82
N HIS A 26 -26.20 16.09 -13.81
CA HIS A 26 -25.48 17.20 -13.21
C HIS A 26 -23.95 16.96 -13.25
N GLY A 27 -23.36 17.04 -14.44
CA GLY A 27 -22.06 17.68 -14.77
C GLY A 27 -20.75 17.31 -14.05
N SER A 28 -20.72 16.52 -12.99
CA SER A 28 -19.48 16.09 -12.33
C SER A 28 -19.70 14.75 -11.63
N SER A 29 -19.44 13.65 -12.35
CA SER A 29 -19.51 12.31 -11.77
C SER A 29 -18.23 12.01 -11.01
N LEU A 30 -18.08 12.61 -9.82
CA LEU A 30 -17.09 12.10 -8.87
C LEU A 30 -17.63 10.80 -8.27
N ASN A 31 -16.89 9.71 -8.38
CA ASN A 31 -17.20 8.48 -7.67
C ASN A 31 -17.17 8.74 -6.15
N ARG A 32 -17.94 7.98 -5.37
CA ARG A 32 -17.96 8.01 -3.91
C ARG A 32 -16.55 8.08 -3.30
N GLN A 33 -15.63 7.22 -3.77
CA GLN A 33 -14.25 7.23 -3.29
C GLN A 33 -13.52 8.55 -3.55
N GLU A 34 -13.75 9.16 -4.71
CA GLU A 34 -13.15 10.45 -5.08
C GLU A 34 -13.71 11.58 -4.23
N LYS A 35 -15.03 11.59 -3.97
CA LYS A 35 -15.68 12.53 -3.04
C LYS A 35 -15.07 12.44 -1.64
N ILE A 36 -14.97 11.22 -1.10
CA ILE A 36 -14.38 10.95 0.22
C ILE A 36 -12.92 11.43 0.28
N LEU A 37 -12.13 11.13 -0.76
CA LEU A 37 -10.73 11.54 -0.85
C LEU A 37 -10.60 13.06 -0.90
N LEU A 38 -11.44 13.75 -1.67
CA LEU A 38 -11.48 15.21 -1.76
C LEU A 38 -11.80 15.87 -0.43
N ILE A 39 -12.84 15.40 0.26
CA ILE A 39 -13.23 15.90 1.58
C ILE A 39 -12.05 15.77 2.55
N ASN A 40 -11.41 14.61 2.57
CA ASN A 40 -10.30 14.38 3.48
C ASN A 40 -9.03 15.14 3.10
N ALA A 41 -8.73 15.30 1.81
CA ALA A 41 -7.65 16.15 1.35
C ALA A 41 -7.86 17.60 1.83
N TYR A 42 -9.10 18.09 1.79
CA TYR A 42 -9.45 19.40 2.34
C TYR A 42 -9.26 19.47 3.86
N VAL A 43 -9.74 18.46 4.60
CA VAL A 43 -9.56 18.33 6.06
C VAL A 43 -8.08 18.39 6.45
N ILE A 44 -7.23 17.62 5.78
CA ILE A 44 -5.79 17.56 6.04
C ILE A 44 -5.12 18.89 5.66
N LYS A 45 -5.40 19.41 4.46
CA LYS A 45 -4.78 20.63 3.94
C LYS A 45 -5.01 21.84 4.83
N HIS A 46 -6.19 21.92 5.45
CA HIS A 46 -6.57 23.04 6.32
C HIS A 46 -6.50 22.70 7.81
N GLY A 47 -6.07 21.48 8.18
CA GLY A 47 -5.97 21.06 9.57
C GLY A 47 -7.27 21.19 10.34
N LEU A 48 -8.41 20.84 9.73
CA LEU A 48 -9.72 20.97 10.38
C LEU A 48 -9.76 20.15 11.66
N THR A 49 -10.36 20.72 12.71
CA THR A 49 -10.66 19.98 13.95
C THR A 49 -11.75 18.95 13.70
N LYS A 50 -11.91 17.99 14.62
CA LYS A 50 -13.00 17.00 14.57
C LYS A 50 -14.37 17.68 14.42
N SER A 51 -14.66 18.68 15.26
CA SER A 51 -15.93 19.42 15.22
C SER A 51 -16.11 20.15 13.90
N ALA A 52 -15.09 20.86 13.42
CA ALA A 52 -15.18 21.56 12.13
C ALA A 52 -15.34 20.61 10.94
N THR A 53 -14.83 19.38 11.05
CA THR A 53 -15.06 18.32 10.05
C THR A 53 -16.49 17.80 10.10
N GLU A 54 -17.06 17.62 11.29
CA GLU A 54 -18.48 17.25 11.44
C GLU A 54 -19.41 18.33 10.89
N ASP A 55 -19.11 19.60 11.14
CA ASP A 55 -19.84 20.73 10.56
C ASP A 55 -19.74 20.75 9.03
N LEU A 56 -18.55 20.52 8.47
CA LEU A 56 -18.34 20.41 7.02
C LEU A 56 -19.17 19.28 6.40
N LEU A 57 -19.15 18.08 7.00
CA LEU A 57 -19.92 16.94 6.50
C LEU A 57 -21.43 17.24 6.55
N THR A 58 -21.88 17.89 7.62
CA THR A 58 -23.29 18.31 7.76
C THR A 58 -23.67 19.33 6.67
N LEU A 59 -22.81 20.31 6.40
CA LEU A 59 -23.03 21.28 5.33
C LEU A 59 -23.12 20.61 3.96
N LEU A 60 -22.23 19.67 3.67
CA LEU A 60 -22.25 18.92 2.40
C LEU A 60 -23.54 18.11 2.22
N GLN A 61 -24.04 17.49 3.29
CA GLN A 61 -25.32 16.76 3.27
C GLN A 61 -26.51 17.68 3.05
N LEU A 62 -26.48 18.90 3.60
CA LEU A 62 -27.53 19.89 3.35
C LEU A 62 -27.52 20.40 1.91
N LEU A 63 -26.33 20.52 1.31
CA LEU A 63 -26.18 20.94 -0.09
C LEU A 63 -26.59 19.84 -1.09
N SER A 64 -26.55 18.58 -0.68
CA SER A 64 -26.95 17.45 -1.53
C SER A 64 -27.66 16.37 -0.70
N PRO A 65 -28.95 16.59 -0.35
CA PRO A 65 -29.70 15.70 0.53
C PRO A 65 -29.87 14.28 -0.03
N GLU A 66 -29.90 14.15 -1.35
CA GLU A 66 -30.04 12.87 -2.06
C GLU A 66 -28.70 12.12 -2.19
N ASP A 67 -27.57 12.76 -1.89
CA ASP A 67 -26.24 12.19 -2.05
C ASP A 67 -25.85 11.36 -0.81
N ARG A 68 -26.21 10.07 -0.85
CA ARG A 68 -25.86 9.09 0.18
C ARG A 68 -24.38 8.70 0.20
N ASP A 69 -23.56 9.19 -0.74
CA ASP A 69 -22.15 8.84 -0.82
C ASP A 69 -21.27 9.61 0.17
N ILE A 70 -21.81 10.67 0.80
CA ILE A 70 -21.06 11.54 1.72
C ILE A 70 -21.13 10.97 3.15
N PRO A 71 -20.00 10.69 3.81
CA PRO A 71 -19.98 10.17 5.19
C PRO A 71 -20.70 11.11 6.16
N SER A 72 -21.56 10.56 7.02
CA SER A 72 -22.35 11.35 7.97
C SER A 72 -21.63 11.74 9.25
N SER A 73 -20.38 11.32 9.41
CA SER A 73 -19.58 11.69 10.57
C SER A 73 -18.10 11.61 10.25
N HIS A 74 -17.31 12.36 11.03
CA HIS A 74 -15.85 12.26 11.00
C HIS A 74 -15.38 10.81 11.23
N PHE A 75 -16.08 10.04 12.07
CA PHE A 75 -15.76 8.62 12.30
C PHE A 75 -15.92 7.78 11.02
N LEU A 76 -17.03 7.94 10.29
CA LEU A 76 -17.25 7.22 9.04
C LEU A 76 -16.28 7.67 7.94
N LEU A 77 -16.02 8.97 7.83
CA LEU A 77 -15.00 9.50 6.93
C LEU A 77 -13.64 8.84 7.20
N LYS A 78 -13.22 8.81 8.48
CA LYS A 78 -11.97 8.16 8.87
C LYS A 78 -11.99 6.67 8.58
N LYS A 79 -13.10 5.98 8.84
CA LYS A 79 -13.25 4.54 8.60
C LYS A 79 -13.09 4.19 7.13
N GLU A 80 -13.69 4.98 6.24
CA GLU A 80 -13.64 4.73 4.78
C GLU A 80 -12.27 5.03 4.18
N ILE A 81 -11.50 5.91 4.82
CA ILE A 81 -10.15 6.31 4.39
C ILE A 81 -9.06 5.51 5.07
N SER A 82 -9.38 4.86 6.20
CA SER A 82 -8.46 3.98 6.90
C SER A 82 -8.15 2.79 5.99
N VAL A 83 -7.15 2.98 5.13
CA VAL A 83 -6.37 1.87 4.59
C VAL A 83 -5.92 1.07 5.81
N ASN A 84 -6.01 -0.25 5.74
CA ASN A 84 -5.63 -1.12 6.83
C ASN A 84 -4.11 -1.04 7.06
N MET A 85 -3.69 0.04 7.74
CA MET A 85 -2.32 0.36 8.10
C MET A 85 -1.86 -0.46 9.31
N ASN A 86 -2.65 -1.43 9.77
CA ASN A 86 -2.27 -2.32 10.87
C ASN A 86 -0.95 -3.08 10.60
N ASN A 87 -0.56 -3.19 9.33
CA ASN A 87 0.69 -3.85 8.92
C ASN A 87 1.80 -2.85 8.56
N CYS A 88 1.56 -1.57 8.78
CA CYS A 88 2.55 -0.51 8.63
C CYS A 88 3.17 -0.22 9.98
N LYS A 89 4.50 -0.19 10.02
CA LYS A 89 5.24 0.06 11.25
C LYS A 89 6.07 1.31 11.10
N THR A 90 5.93 2.23 12.05
CA THR A 90 6.80 3.40 12.13
C THR A 90 8.14 2.97 12.73
N GLN A 91 9.21 3.22 11.99
CA GLN A 91 10.59 2.96 12.42
C GLN A 91 11.30 4.30 12.65
N PHE A 92 11.79 4.52 13.87
CA PHE A 92 12.47 5.76 14.25
C PHE A 92 13.97 5.70 13.95
N ILE A 93 14.52 6.83 13.49
CA ILE A 93 15.95 7.02 13.24
C ILE A 93 16.46 8.14 14.15
N CYS A 94 17.56 7.90 14.87
CA CYS A 94 18.16 8.92 15.72
C CYS A 94 18.63 10.14 14.89
N PRO A 95 18.18 11.37 15.19
CA PRO A 95 18.56 12.55 14.42
C PRO A 95 20.05 12.91 14.54
N LYS A 96 20.72 12.49 15.62
CA LYS A 96 22.15 12.79 15.84
C LYS A 96 23.11 11.84 15.16
N CYS A 97 22.88 10.53 15.33
CA CYS A 97 23.82 9.50 14.86
C CYS A 97 23.28 8.64 13.72
N GLN A 98 22.05 8.92 13.26
CA GLN A 98 21.38 8.20 12.16
C GLN A 98 21.22 6.69 12.41
N SER A 99 21.38 6.22 13.65
CA SER A 99 21.14 4.84 14.01
C SER A 99 19.64 4.53 14.02
N LEU A 100 19.28 3.31 13.62
CA LEU A 100 17.93 2.80 13.79
C LEU A 100 17.64 2.61 15.28
N ILE A 101 16.51 3.15 15.75
CA ILE A 101 16.03 2.96 17.13
C ILE A 101 15.01 1.82 17.18
N GLY A 102 14.20 1.69 16.12
CA GLY A 102 13.18 0.65 16.00
C GLY A 102 11.75 1.20 16.05
N GLU A 103 10.82 0.34 16.43
CA GLU A 103 9.38 0.61 16.43
C GLU A 103 8.95 1.59 17.52
N GLU A 104 7.81 2.23 17.30
CA GLU A 104 7.13 3.02 18.33
C GLU A 104 6.88 2.17 19.58
N LYS A 105 7.42 2.62 20.70
CA LYS A 105 7.21 1.99 22.00
C LYS A 105 5.99 2.59 22.67
N GLN A 106 5.30 1.79 23.48
CA GLN A 106 4.18 2.26 24.31
C GLN A 106 4.63 3.34 25.31
N GLU A 107 5.90 3.28 25.71
CA GLU A 107 6.54 4.32 26.50
C GLU A 107 6.89 5.50 25.60
N ASN A 108 6.52 6.70 26.01
CA ASN A 108 6.76 7.93 25.26
C ASN A 108 8.24 8.37 25.25
N TYR A 109 9.11 7.54 25.82
CA TYR A 109 10.53 7.79 25.98
C TYR A 109 11.31 6.76 25.16
N LEU A 110 12.23 7.26 24.33
CA LEU A 110 13.13 6.49 23.50
C LEU A 110 14.56 6.89 23.85
N GLU A 111 15.43 5.92 24.01
CA GLU A 111 16.87 6.18 24.13
C GLU A 111 17.58 5.58 22.92
N CYS A 112 18.41 6.36 22.26
CA CYS A 112 19.28 5.84 21.22
C CYS A 112 20.41 5.02 21.84
N GLU A 113 20.51 3.73 21.50
CA GLU A 113 21.54 2.84 22.03
C GLU A 113 22.97 3.27 21.64
N SER A 114 23.14 3.88 20.47
CA SER A 114 24.45 4.27 19.93
C SER A 114 25.01 5.55 20.55
N CYS A 115 24.17 6.56 20.80
CA CYS A 115 24.61 7.87 21.29
C CYS A 115 23.98 8.31 22.61
N ARG A 116 23.20 7.43 23.25
CA ARG A 116 22.55 7.65 24.56
C ARG A 116 21.70 8.91 24.62
N THR A 117 21.21 9.36 23.46
CA THR A 117 20.35 10.54 23.39
C THR A 117 18.93 10.14 23.72
N GLU A 118 18.38 10.85 24.70
CA GLU A 118 16.98 10.77 25.09
C GLU A 118 16.10 11.48 24.07
N LEU A 119 15.03 10.81 23.65
CA LEU A 119 14.11 11.20 22.60
C LEU A 119 12.68 10.85 23.04
N SER A 120 11.69 11.39 22.34
CA SER A 120 10.29 11.03 22.54
C SER A 120 9.60 10.74 21.22
N ASN A 121 8.60 9.86 21.22
CA ASN A 121 7.83 9.53 20.01
C ASN A 121 7.29 10.81 19.33
N GLU A 122 6.70 11.72 20.10
CA GLU A 122 6.16 12.99 19.58
C GLU A 122 7.22 13.89 18.94
N SER A 123 8.40 14.01 19.56
CA SER A 123 9.48 14.84 19.02
C SER A 123 10.00 14.28 17.70
N MET A 124 10.09 12.95 17.59
CA MET A 124 10.56 12.23 16.40
C MET A 124 9.57 12.30 15.24
N LEU A 125 8.26 12.20 15.55
CA LEU A 125 7.20 12.39 14.57
C LEU A 125 7.18 13.82 14.03
N ARG A 126 7.33 14.82 14.92
CA ARG A 126 7.37 16.24 14.53
C ARG A 126 8.62 16.60 13.75
N SER A 127 9.77 16.01 14.09
CA SER A 127 11.03 16.25 13.38
C SER A 127 11.12 15.50 12.05
N GLY A 128 10.20 14.58 11.77
CA GLY A 128 10.25 13.70 10.60
C GLY A 128 11.40 12.69 10.66
N SER A 129 11.90 12.37 11.85
CA SER A 129 13.02 11.44 12.05
C SER A 129 12.53 9.98 12.11
N TYR A 130 11.76 9.58 11.10
CA TYR A 130 11.16 8.25 11.00
C TYR A 130 10.94 7.86 9.54
N PHE A 131 10.72 6.57 9.32
CA PHE A 131 10.21 6.03 8.07
C PHE A 131 9.12 4.99 8.37
N ILE A 132 8.32 4.68 7.36
CA ILE A 132 7.25 3.69 7.47
C ILE A 132 7.71 2.43 6.74
N THR A 133 7.65 1.29 7.43
CA THR A 133 7.88 -0.02 6.82
C THR A 133 6.57 -0.74 6.60
N PHE A 134 6.53 -1.55 5.54
CA PHE A 134 5.39 -2.36 5.16
C PHE A 134 5.80 -3.83 5.17
N ASP A 135 4.95 -4.70 5.70
CA ASP A 135 5.12 -6.13 5.52
C ASP A 135 4.68 -6.52 4.09
N ILE A 136 5.63 -6.47 3.15
CA ILE A 136 5.40 -6.82 1.75
C ILE A 136 4.85 -8.24 1.61
N ARG A 137 5.31 -9.18 2.44
CA ARG A 137 4.82 -10.56 2.39
C ARG A 137 3.35 -10.61 2.76
N TYR A 138 2.96 -9.95 3.84
CA TYR A 138 1.56 -9.83 4.22
C TYR A 138 0.74 -9.18 3.10
N MET A 139 1.20 -8.05 2.55
CA MET A 139 0.47 -7.33 1.49
C MET A 139 0.25 -8.19 0.25
N ILE A 140 1.29 -8.88 -0.23
CA ILE A 140 1.19 -9.79 -1.38
C ILE A 140 0.24 -10.94 -1.05
N ASN A 141 0.38 -11.58 0.10
CA ASN A 141 -0.51 -12.68 0.49
C ASN A 141 -1.97 -12.24 0.58
N SER A 142 -2.24 -11.09 1.20
CA SER A 142 -3.59 -10.55 1.33
C SER A 142 -4.20 -10.22 -0.04
N LEU A 143 -3.39 -9.68 -0.96
CA LEU A 143 -3.80 -9.41 -2.33
C LEU A 143 -4.08 -10.69 -3.12
N LEU A 144 -3.24 -11.73 -2.97
CA LEU A 144 -3.41 -13.02 -3.63
C LEU A 144 -4.54 -13.87 -3.04
N GLN A 145 -4.98 -13.60 -1.81
CA GLN A 145 -6.16 -14.22 -1.21
C GLN A 145 -7.48 -13.70 -1.79
N SER A 146 -7.46 -12.55 -2.48
CA SER A 146 -8.64 -12.10 -3.23
C SER A 146 -8.90 -13.05 -4.40
N GLU A 147 -10.10 -13.63 -4.43
CA GLU A 147 -10.52 -14.58 -5.47
C GLU A 147 -10.52 -13.91 -6.86
N GLU A 148 -10.95 -12.66 -6.94
CA GLU A 148 -10.95 -11.89 -8.19
C GLU A 148 -9.52 -11.67 -8.71
N VAL A 149 -8.62 -11.23 -7.83
CA VAL A 149 -7.23 -10.95 -8.18
C VAL A 149 -6.50 -12.23 -8.55
N SER A 150 -6.65 -13.29 -7.77
CA SER A 150 -6.01 -14.58 -8.03
C SER A 150 -6.51 -15.22 -9.33
N ALA A 151 -7.82 -15.16 -9.61
CA ALA A 151 -8.39 -15.67 -10.86
C ALA A 151 -7.90 -14.87 -12.07
N CYS A 152 -7.84 -13.54 -11.97
CA CYS A 152 -7.31 -12.68 -13.02
C CYS A 152 -5.82 -12.92 -13.27
N LEU A 153 -5.03 -13.02 -12.20
CA LEU A 153 -3.60 -13.30 -12.28
C LEU A 153 -3.35 -14.67 -12.92
N TYR A 154 -4.05 -15.71 -12.47
CA TYR A 154 -3.96 -17.06 -13.02
C TYR A 154 -4.28 -17.09 -14.52
N ARG A 155 -5.38 -16.45 -14.92
CA ARG A 155 -5.77 -16.34 -16.33
C ARG A 155 -4.69 -15.64 -17.17
N ASN A 156 -4.11 -14.56 -16.67
CA ASN A 156 -3.06 -13.82 -17.37
C ASN A 156 -1.75 -14.60 -17.47
N LEU A 157 -1.38 -15.35 -16.44
CA LEU A 157 -0.22 -16.24 -16.47
C LEU A 157 -0.41 -17.38 -17.48
N LEU A 158 -1.60 -17.98 -17.56
CA LEU A 158 -1.92 -19.00 -18.57
C LEU A 158 -1.86 -18.45 -20.00
N LYS A 159 -2.40 -17.25 -20.24
CA LYS A 159 -2.33 -16.59 -21.55
C LYS A 159 -0.90 -16.32 -21.98
N ARG A 160 -0.04 -15.88 -21.06
CA ARG A 160 1.39 -15.66 -21.33
C ARG A 160 2.11 -16.96 -21.68
N ASN A 161 1.81 -18.05 -20.99
CA ASN A 161 2.40 -19.36 -21.26
C ASN A 161 1.93 -19.95 -22.62
N ALA A 162 0.67 -19.71 -23.01
CA ALA A 162 0.14 -20.22 -24.28
C ALA A 162 0.72 -19.51 -25.51
N ASN A 163 1.11 -18.23 -25.41
CA ASN A 163 1.70 -17.44 -26.48
C ASN A 163 3.21 -17.74 -26.66
N HIS A 164 3.50 -18.97 -27.09
CA HIS A 164 4.81 -19.61 -27.32
C HIS A 164 5.75 -18.95 -28.34
N GLN A 165 5.54 -17.69 -28.74
CA GLN A 165 6.33 -17.05 -29.81
C GLN A 165 7.38 -16.04 -29.34
N VAL A 166 7.46 -15.72 -28.05
CA VAL A 166 8.44 -14.74 -27.55
C VAL A 166 9.32 -15.35 -26.48
N PHE A 167 10.63 -15.19 -26.69
CA PHE A 167 11.83 -15.56 -25.93
C PHE A 167 11.83 -15.20 -24.41
N GLN A 168 10.71 -14.79 -23.81
CA GLN A 168 10.62 -14.31 -22.44
C GLN A 168 9.72 -15.21 -21.60
N GLN A 169 10.09 -16.49 -21.47
CA GLN A 169 9.51 -17.44 -20.49
C GLN A 169 10.16 -17.30 -19.10
N ASP A 170 11.31 -16.63 -19.02
CA ASP A 170 12.19 -16.54 -17.84
C ASP A 170 11.50 -16.01 -16.56
N ILE A 171 10.48 -15.15 -16.71
CA ILE A 171 9.74 -14.60 -15.57
C ILE A 171 8.95 -15.70 -14.83
N CYS A 172 8.55 -16.77 -15.52
CA CYS A 172 7.64 -17.79 -14.98
C CYS A 172 8.34 -19.09 -14.55
N ASP A 173 9.42 -19.49 -15.21
CA ASP A 173 10.15 -20.74 -14.93
C ASP A 173 11.48 -20.53 -14.17
N GLY A 174 11.97 -19.28 -14.17
CA GLY A 174 13.26 -18.88 -13.62
C GLY A 174 14.44 -19.65 -14.22
N GLU A 175 14.30 -20.22 -15.42
CA GLU A 175 15.31 -21.11 -15.98
C GLU A 175 16.58 -20.35 -16.38
N SER A 176 16.47 -19.10 -16.83
CA SER A 176 17.64 -18.28 -17.14
C SER A 176 18.38 -17.89 -15.86
N TYR A 177 17.67 -17.64 -14.75
CA TYR A 177 18.31 -17.42 -13.45
C TYR A 177 19.11 -18.64 -12.96
N LYS A 178 18.66 -19.87 -13.24
CA LYS A 178 19.37 -21.11 -12.87
C LYS A 178 20.66 -21.29 -13.67
N THR A 179 20.68 -20.84 -14.93
CA THR A 179 21.87 -20.94 -15.80
C THR A 179 22.97 -19.94 -15.46
N LEU A 180 22.66 -18.87 -14.71
CA LEU A 180 23.64 -17.90 -14.23
C LEU A 180 24.57 -18.47 -13.13
N GLY A 181 24.33 -19.68 -12.64
CA GLY A 181 25.20 -20.34 -11.66
C GLY A 181 25.25 -19.62 -10.30
N LEU A 182 24.23 -18.81 -10.00
CA LEU A 182 24.14 -18.00 -8.79
C LEU A 182 24.29 -18.89 -7.56
N GLN A 183 25.30 -18.62 -6.76
CA GLN A 183 25.51 -19.26 -5.47
C GLN A 183 24.60 -18.61 -4.43
N GLU A 184 24.29 -19.32 -3.35
CA GLU A 184 23.46 -18.82 -2.23
C GLU A 184 24.00 -17.50 -1.65
N PHE A 185 25.30 -17.24 -1.82
CA PHE A 185 26.01 -16.04 -1.39
C PHE A 185 25.87 -14.83 -2.33
N ASP A 186 25.49 -15.00 -3.59
CA ASP A 186 25.35 -13.89 -4.55
C ASP A 186 24.15 -12.98 -4.21
N PHE A 187 23.22 -13.48 -3.40
CA PHE A 187 22.09 -12.73 -2.84
C PHE A 187 22.37 -12.17 -1.43
N SER A 188 23.58 -12.38 -0.90
CA SER A 188 23.91 -12.11 0.50
C SER A 188 24.67 -10.78 0.69
N GLU A 189 24.08 -9.67 0.26
CA GLU A 189 24.48 -8.33 0.74
C GLU A 189 24.34 -8.20 2.29
N TRP A 190 23.60 -9.13 2.89
CA TRP A 190 23.38 -9.25 4.34
C TRP A 190 24.63 -9.67 5.13
N GLN A 191 25.65 -10.29 4.51
CA GLN A 191 26.87 -10.67 5.23
C GLN A 191 27.80 -9.48 5.52
N LEU A 192 27.78 -8.46 4.67
CA LEU A 192 28.49 -7.21 4.94
C LEU A 192 27.80 -6.42 6.07
N LEU A 193 26.46 -6.45 6.14
CA LEU A 193 25.69 -5.84 7.22
C LEU A 193 25.82 -6.60 8.55
N SER A 194 25.86 -7.94 8.56
CA SER A 194 26.05 -8.71 9.79
C SER A 194 27.45 -8.55 10.38
N ALA A 195 28.48 -8.40 9.54
CA ALA A 195 29.83 -8.06 9.97
C ALA A 195 29.95 -6.63 10.53
N TYR A 196 29.16 -5.67 10.00
CA TYR A 196 29.10 -4.29 10.50
C TYR A 196 28.24 -4.13 11.77
N MET A 197 27.28 -5.04 12.00
CA MET A 197 26.31 -4.95 13.11
C MET A 197 26.44 -6.04 14.19
N GLY A 198 27.36 -7.00 14.07
CA GLY A 198 27.64 -7.98 15.12
C GLY A 198 26.49 -8.95 15.47
N LEU A 199 25.57 -9.22 14.54
CA LEU A 199 24.43 -10.11 14.78
C LEU A 199 24.64 -11.48 14.12
N GLN A 200 24.62 -12.55 14.92
CA GLN A 200 24.55 -13.93 14.42
C GLN A 200 23.12 -14.23 13.96
N ILE A 201 22.92 -14.32 12.64
CA ILE A 201 21.65 -14.78 12.06
C ILE A 201 21.83 -16.24 11.62
N HIS A 202 21.09 -17.16 12.24
CA HIS A 202 21.04 -18.55 11.80
C HIS A 202 20.22 -18.65 10.50
N SER A 203 20.78 -19.36 9.53
CA SER A 203 20.23 -19.62 8.19
C SER A 203 18.77 -20.08 8.24
N ILE A 204 17.91 -19.41 7.47
CA ILE A 204 16.58 -19.89 7.13
C ILE A 204 16.75 -20.75 5.87
N ARG A 205 16.60 -22.06 6.03
CA ARG A 205 16.46 -23.01 4.92
C ARG A 205 15.08 -22.85 4.30
N ILE A 206 15.02 -22.63 2.99
CA ILE A 206 13.82 -22.81 2.16
C ILE A 206 13.79 -24.26 1.68
#